data_AF-A0A355GP70-F1
#
_entry.id   AF-A0A355GP70-F1
#
_cell.length_a   1.000
_cell.length_b   1.000
_cell.length_c   1.000
_cell.angle_alpha   90.00
_cell.angle_beta   90.00
_cell.angle_gamma   90.00
#
_symmetry.space_group_name_H-M   'P 1'
#
loop_
_entity.id
_entity.type
_entity.pdbx_description
1 polymer ?
#
loop_
_entity_poly.entity_id
_entity_poly.type
_entity_poly.pdbx_seq_one_letter_code
_entity_poly.pdbx_strand_id
1 'polypeptide(L)'
;DNTLRTPVVDYGTKDKVDVIVTNPPFGGAEEKAISNSVSAELRNTENADLFLVHIMALLKDGGRCGLVLPDGFLFGTGVKSAIKKKLLEENDLHTIVRLPKDVFAPYTNINTNLLFFCKGHPTKGVWFYRLEMPAGYKHFSKTRPMLDKHFDPVREWWNNRIESEVSQHVPVEDIAASGDYNLDLCGFPHETVEILPPDEFIAQYLNEKAAISARIENILERITAAMEQQGDAL
;
A
#
# COMPACT_ATOMS: atom_id res chain seq x y z
N ASP A 1 5.62 21.23 12.82
CA ASP A 1 6.82 21.58 12.04
C ASP A 1 7.12 20.43 11.08
N ASN A 2 7.53 20.69 9.84
CA ASN A 2 7.75 19.63 8.84
C ASN A 2 9.17 19.06 8.98
N THR A 3 9.28 17.83 9.44
CA THR A 3 10.57 17.14 9.69
C THR A 3 11.44 16.97 8.45
N LEU A 4 10.85 17.02 7.26
CA LEU A 4 11.57 16.91 5.99
C LEU A 4 12.35 18.19 5.63
N ARG A 5 12.10 19.32 6.32
CA ARG A 5 12.81 20.58 6.07
C ARG A 5 14.26 20.55 6.53
N THR A 6 14.64 19.65 7.44
CA THR A 6 16.02 19.48 7.88
C THR A 6 16.76 18.57 6.89
N PRO A 7 17.82 19.05 6.21
CA PRO A 7 18.67 18.22 5.38
C PRO A 7 19.16 16.97 6.11
N VAL A 8 19.15 15.83 5.41
CA VAL A 8 19.58 14.54 6.00
C VAL A 8 21.02 14.59 6.50
N VAL A 9 21.87 15.40 5.86
CA VAL A 9 23.27 15.59 6.22
C VAL A 9 23.46 16.41 7.50
N ASP A 10 22.44 17.15 7.94
CA ASP A 10 22.51 18.02 9.12
C ASP A 10 22.19 17.28 10.41
N TYR A 11 21.67 16.04 10.32
CA TYR A 11 21.40 15.22 11.50
C TYR A 11 22.70 14.81 12.19
N GLY A 12 22.90 15.33 13.40
CA GLY A 12 24.00 14.93 14.27
C GLY A 12 23.67 13.70 15.11
N THR A 13 24.66 13.19 15.85
CA THR A 13 24.48 12.04 16.76
C THR A 13 23.37 12.25 17.78
N LYS A 14 23.16 13.49 18.22
CA LYS A 14 22.13 13.88 19.21
C LYS A 14 20.70 13.77 18.66
N ASP A 15 20.53 13.86 17.35
CA ASP A 15 19.22 13.85 16.69
C ASP A 15 18.80 12.41 16.37
N LYS A 16 19.74 11.46 16.42
CA LYS A 16 19.48 10.05 16.13
C LYS A 16 18.77 9.34 17.26
N VAL A 17 17.90 8.41 16.89
CA VAL A 17 17.05 7.66 17.82
C VAL A 17 17.22 6.14 17.65
N ASP A 18 16.89 5.41 18.71
CA ASP A 18 17.00 3.95 18.76
C ASP A 18 15.77 3.24 18.15
N VAL A 19 14.60 3.88 18.20
CA VAL A 19 13.34 3.31 17.71
C VAL A 19 12.52 4.37 17.00
N ILE A 20 12.03 4.04 15.80
CA ILE A 20 11.04 4.84 15.06
C ILE A 20 9.80 3.99 14.80
N VAL A 21 8.63 4.53 15.12
CA VAL A 21 7.33 3.96 14.71
C VAL A 21 6.51 5.07 14.08
N THR A 22 6.07 4.89 12.83
CA THR A 22 5.38 5.99 12.13
C THR A 22 4.46 5.52 11.01
N ASN A 23 3.43 6.33 10.75
CA ASN A 23 2.56 6.23 9.58
C ASN A 23 2.72 7.55 8.78
N PRO A 24 3.70 7.63 7.86
CA PRO A 24 3.93 8.84 7.09
C PRO A 24 2.71 9.16 6.21
N PRO A 25 2.42 10.44 5.94
CA PRO A 25 1.30 10.81 5.07
C PRO A 25 1.48 10.25 3.64
N PHE A 26 0.39 9.78 3.04
CA PHE A 26 0.36 9.21 1.68
C PHE A 26 -0.22 10.19 0.65
N GLY A 27 0.19 10.07 -0.62
CA GLY A 27 -0.48 10.72 -1.76
C GLY A 27 -0.29 12.23 -1.84
N GLY A 28 0.81 12.73 -1.27
CA GLY A 28 1.20 14.14 -1.28
C GLY A 28 2.57 14.33 -1.93
N ALA A 29 2.74 15.49 -2.56
CA ALA A 29 4.02 15.93 -3.08
C ALA A 29 4.57 17.06 -2.22
N GLU A 30 5.79 16.90 -1.70
CA GLU A 30 6.51 17.98 -1.01
C GLU A 30 7.02 19.03 -2.01
N GLU A 31 7.29 20.22 -1.49
CA GLU A 31 7.95 21.29 -2.23
C GLU A 31 9.34 20.84 -2.74
N LYS A 32 9.73 21.27 -3.94
CA LYS A 32 11.07 20.96 -4.49
C LYS A 32 12.23 21.38 -3.57
N ALA A 33 12.03 22.42 -2.76
CA ALA A 33 13.02 22.85 -1.76
C ALA A 33 13.28 21.77 -0.69
N ILE A 34 12.24 21.04 -0.29
CA ILE A 34 12.32 19.92 0.66
C ILE A 34 12.97 18.71 -0.01
N SER A 35 12.69 18.47 -1.29
CA SER A 35 13.37 17.44 -2.09
C SER A 35 14.90 17.66 -2.18
N ASN A 36 15.39 18.88 -2.02
CA ASN A 36 16.82 19.18 -1.97
C ASN A 36 17.51 18.79 -0.64
N SER A 37 16.75 18.36 0.37
CA SER A 37 17.26 17.86 1.65
C SER A 37 17.96 16.50 1.55
N VAL A 38 17.75 15.79 0.42
CA VAL A 38 18.32 14.46 0.12
C VAL A 38 19.27 14.52 -1.08
N SER A 39 20.10 13.47 -1.23
CA SER A 39 21.00 13.33 -2.37
C SER A 39 20.25 13.27 -3.70
N ALA A 40 20.90 13.68 -4.79
CA ALA A 40 20.27 13.76 -6.11
C ALA A 40 19.67 12.43 -6.59
N GLU A 41 20.28 11.30 -6.23
CA GLU A 41 19.83 9.95 -6.59
C GLU A 41 18.55 9.53 -5.86
N LEU A 42 18.28 10.09 -4.68
CA LEU A 42 17.11 9.79 -3.85
C LEU A 42 16.04 10.88 -3.95
N ARG A 43 16.26 11.87 -4.83
CA ARG A 43 15.43 13.06 -4.92
C ARG A 43 14.10 12.74 -5.61
N ASN A 44 13.02 12.83 -4.86
CA ASN A 44 11.66 12.82 -5.37
C ASN A 44 10.78 13.78 -4.58
N THR A 45 9.53 13.92 -5.01
CA THR A 45 8.54 14.74 -4.31
C THR A 45 7.58 13.91 -3.47
N GLU A 46 7.54 12.59 -3.63
CA GLU A 46 6.59 11.73 -2.91
C GLU A 46 6.92 11.71 -1.41
N ASN A 47 5.96 12.14 -0.58
CA ASN A 47 6.17 12.31 0.85
C ASN A 47 6.67 11.02 1.52
N ALA A 48 5.99 9.89 1.28
CA ALA A 48 6.31 8.61 1.90
C ALA A 48 7.76 8.17 1.65
N ASP A 49 8.26 8.43 0.44
CA ASP A 49 9.62 8.08 0.04
C ASP A 49 10.65 8.96 0.76
N LEU A 50 10.40 10.29 0.81
CA LEU A 50 11.27 11.22 1.54
C LEU A 50 11.29 10.87 3.04
N PHE A 51 10.14 10.57 3.65
CA PHE A 51 10.10 10.12 5.03
C PHE A 51 10.97 8.89 5.28
N LEU A 52 10.92 7.89 4.40
CA LEU A 52 11.78 6.71 4.52
C LEU A 52 13.27 7.06 4.49
N VAL A 53 13.69 7.97 3.60
CA VAL A 53 15.09 8.43 3.53
C VAL A 53 15.52 9.12 4.82
N HIS A 54 14.68 9.98 5.39
CA HIS A 54 14.96 10.65 6.66
C HIS A 54 14.98 9.66 7.84
N ILE A 55 14.07 8.69 7.88
CA ILE A 55 14.02 7.63 8.90
C ILE A 55 15.32 6.83 8.90
N MET A 56 15.79 6.39 7.72
CA MET A 56 17.06 5.68 7.60
C MET A 56 18.23 6.51 8.13
N ALA A 57 18.22 7.84 7.94
CA ALA A 57 19.27 8.71 8.47
C ALA A 57 19.19 8.91 9.99
N LEU A 58 17.98 9.08 10.53
CA LEU A 58 17.70 9.34 11.94
C LEU A 58 17.90 8.13 12.84
N LEU A 59 17.88 6.91 12.31
CA LEU A 59 18.21 5.75 13.12
C LEU A 59 19.70 5.75 13.49
N LYS A 60 19.98 5.38 14.75
CA LYS A 60 21.31 4.92 15.17
C LYS A 60 21.61 3.55 14.57
N ASP A 61 22.88 3.19 14.48
CA ASP A 61 23.26 1.82 14.14
C ASP A 61 22.76 0.87 15.24
N GLY A 62 22.14 -0.23 14.84
CA GLY A 62 21.39 -1.13 15.74
C GLY A 62 19.97 -0.62 16.10
N GLY A 63 19.60 0.59 15.69
CA GLY A 63 18.25 1.12 15.85
C GLY A 63 17.24 0.41 14.93
N ARG A 64 15.96 0.40 15.31
CA ARG A 64 14.90 -0.33 14.61
C ARG A 64 13.73 0.55 14.23
N CYS A 65 13.06 0.21 13.13
CA CYS A 65 11.92 0.93 12.61
C CYS A 65 10.75 0.00 12.32
N GLY A 66 9.53 0.49 12.61
CA GLY A 66 8.29 -0.03 12.06
C GLY A 66 7.53 1.11 11.37
N LEU A 67 7.27 1.01 10.07
CA LEU A 67 6.53 2.05 9.35
C LEU A 67 5.46 1.49 8.41
N VAL A 68 4.46 2.32 8.14
CA VAL A 68 3.42 2.03 7.15
C VAL A 68 3.81 2.63 5.80
N LEU A 69 3.72 1.85 4.71
CA LEU A 69 3.90 2.34 3.34
C LEU A 69 2.84 1.77 2.39
N PRO A 70 2.42 2.52 1.35
CA PRO A 70 1.47 2.03 0.34
C PRO A 70 2.14 1.03 -0.61
N ASP A 71 1.34 0.19 -1.28
CA ASP A 71 1.82 -0.73 -2.33
C ASP A 71 2.64 -0.02 -3.41
N GLY A 72 2.28 1.23 -3.73
CA GLY A 72 3.00 2.07 -4.70
C GLY A 72 4.49 2.30 -4.42
N PHE A 73 4.93 2.15 -3.17
CA PHE A 73 6.35 2.12 -2.85
C PHE A 73 7.01 0.79 -3.24
N LEU A 74 6.33 -0.33 -2.98
CA LEU A 74 6.88 -1.68 -3.14
C LEU A 74 7.16 -2.01 -4.61
N PHE A 75 6.19 -1.79 -5.49
CA PHE A 75 6.34 -2.02 -6.93
C PHE A 75 6.92 -0.83 -7.70
N GLY A 76 7.01 0.35 -7.07
CA GLY A 76 7.47 1.56 -7.73
C GLY A 76 8.90 1.46 -8.24
N THR A 77 9.17 2.07 -9.39
CA THR A 77 10.46 2.02 -10.09
C THR A 77 11.19 3.39 -10.09
N GLY A 78 12.37 3.46 -10.71
CA GLY A 78 13.15 4.69 -10.83
C GLY A 78 13.78 5.12 -9.51
N VAL A 79 13.43 6.32 -9.00
CA VAL A 79 13.95 6.82 -7.71
C VAL A 79 13.57 5.88 -6.56
N LYS A 80 12.38 5.26 -6.62
CA LYS A 80 11.96 4.26 -5.63
C LYS A 80 12.85 3.01 -5.66
N SER A 81 13.33 2.58 -6.83
CA SER A 81 14.31 1.49 -6.94
C SER A 81 15.62 1.86 -6.22
N ALA A 82 16.09 3.11 -6.35
CA ALA A 82 17.28 3.59 -5.64
C ALA A 82 17.08 3.64 -4.12
N ILE A 83 15.91 4.10 -3.66
CA ILE A 83 15.58 4.11 -2.23
C ILE A 83 15.48 2.69 -1.66
N LYS A 84 14.83 1.76 -2.38
CA LYS A 84 14.74 0.35 -1.99
C LYS A 84 16.11 -0.31 -1.93
N LYS A 85 16.98 -0.04 -2.92
CA LYS A 85 18.37 -0.49 -2.91
C LYS A 85 19.10 -0.01 -1.65
N LYS A 86 19.06 1.30 -1.36
CA LYS A 86 19.69 1.87 -0.17
C LYS A 86 19.13 1.27 1.13
N LEU A 87 17.81 1.08 1.19
CA LEU A 87 17.15 0.42 2.33
C LEU A 87 17.75 -0.96 2.57
N LEU A 88 17.85 -1.79 1.53
CA LEU A 88 18.36 -3.15 1.62
C LEU A 88 19.88 -3.23 1.87
N GLU A 89 20.66 -2.27 1.40
CA GLU A 89 22.12 -2.24 1.59
C GLU A 89 22.52 -1.75 3.00
N GLU A 90 21.81 -0.76 3.55
CA GLU A 90 22.18 -0.12 4.83
C GLU A 90 21.39 -0.64 6.04
N ASN A 91 20.29 -1.35 5.78
CA ASN A 91 19.38 -1.82 6.83
C ASN A 91 18.98 -3.28 6.57
N ASP A 92 18.71 -3.98 7.65
CA ASP A 92 18.20 -5.35 7.66
C ASP A 92 16.67 -5.28 7.67
N LEU A 93 16.09 -5.18 6.46
CA LEU A 93 14.67 -5.28 6.21
C LEU A 93 14.23 -6.72 6.36
N HIS A 94 13.99 -7.12 7.60
CA HIS A 94 13.73 -8.52 7.91
C HIS A 94 12.27 -8.93 7.65
N THR A 95 11.30 -8.01 7.63
CA THR A 95 9.88 -8.36 7.51
C THR A 95 9.01 -7.28 6.87
N ILE A 96 8.11 -7.70 5.97
CA ILE A 96 7.02 -6.90 5.42
C ILE A 96 5.69 -7.63 5.68
N VAL A 97 4.77 -6.98 6.38
CA VAL A 97 3.40 -7.47 6.58
C VAL A 97 2.48 -6.74 5.62
N ARG A 98 1.87 -7.48 4.68
CA ARG A 98 0.86 -6.97 3.74
C ARG A 98 -0.45 -6.83 4.49
N LEU A 99 -1.00 -5.61 4.57
CA LEU A 99 -2.31 -5.40 5.19
C LEU A 99 -3.41 -5.58 4.14
N PRO A 100 -4.55 -6.18 4.53
CA PRO A 100 -5.66 -6.34 3.61
C PRO A 100 -6.36 -5.01 3.32
N LYS A 101 -7.21 -5.02 2.29
CA LYS A 101 -7.92 -3.82 1.81
C LYS A 101 -8.73 -3.14 2.91
N ASP A 102 -8.96 -1.84 2.74
CA ASP A 102 -9.86 -1.02 3.57
C ASP A 102 -9.45 -0.85 5.05
N VAL A 103 -8.23 -1.22 5.43
CA VAL A 103 -7.70 -0.97 6.79
C VAL A 103 -7.72 0.52 7.15
N PHE A 104 -7.47 1.39 6.17
CA PHE A 104 -7.50 2.85 6.34
C PHE A 104 -8.76 3.51 5.75
N ALA A 105 -9.82 2.74 5.48
CA ALA A 105 -11.07 3.30 4.99
C ALA A 105 -11.75 4.19 6.06
N PRO A 106 -12.43 5.29 5.67
CA PRO A 106 -12.70 5.74 4.30
C PRO A 106 -11.65 6.72 3.75
N TYR A 107 -10.52 6.90 4.44
CA TYR A 107 -9.52 7.92 4.06
C TYR A 107 -8.77 7.52 2.80
N THR A 108 -8.49 6.22 2.64
CA THR A 108 -7.88 5.68 1.43
C THR A 108 -8.26 4.21 1.24
N ASN A 109 -8.41 3.82 -0.03
CA ASN A 109 -8.59 2.43 -0.46
C ASN A 109 -7.27 1.81 -0.95
N ILE A 110 -6.15 2.51 -0.76
CA ILE A 110 -4.82 2.04 -1.13
C ILE A 110 -4.41 0.94 -0.15
N ASN A 111 -3.96 -0.19 -0.69
CA ASN A 111 -3.32 -1.24 0.09
C ASN A 111 -2.05 -0.72 0.75
N THR A 112 -1.86 -1.09 2.01
CA THR A 112 -0.76 -0.61 2.85
C THR A 112 -0.01 -1.78 3.45
N ASN A 113 1.21 -1.53 3.87
CA ASN A 113 2.14 -2.55 4.31
C ASN A 113 2.88 -2.04 5.54
N LEU A 114 3.19 -2.93 6.47
CA LEU A 114 4.06 -2.65 7.61
C LEU A 114 5.45 -3.17 7.27
N LEU A 115 6.44 -2.28 7.22
CA LEU A 115 7.84 -2.63 7.02
C LEU A 115 8.56 -2.58 8.37
N PHE A 116 9.38 -3.59 8.64
CA PHE A 116 10.20 -3.67 9.83
C PHE A 116 11.66 -3.90 9.46
N PHE A 117 12.53 -3.00 9.93
CA PHE A 117 13.96 -3.09 9.65
C PHE A 117 14.84 -2.58 10.79
N CYS A 118 16.09 -3.05 10.82
CA CYS A 118 17.13 -2.61 11.75
C CYS A 118 18.29 -1.98 10.98
N LYS A 119 18.83 -0.86 11.44
CA LYS A 119 19.94 -0.19 10.76
C LYS A 119 21.30 -0.80 11.11
N GLY A 120 22.22 -0.81 10.15
CA GLY A 120 23.64 -1.11 10.38
C GLY A 120 24.10 -2.46 9.83
N HIS A 121 23.17 -3.25 9.28
CA HIS A 121 23.47 -4.51 8.60
C HIS A 121 22.71 -4.57 7.27
N PRO A 122 23.32 -5.04 6.18
CA PRO A 122 22.60 -5.28 4.94
C PRO A 122 21.54 -6.37 5.11
N THR A 123 20.42 -6.23 4.42
CA THR A 123 19.38 -7.25 4.30
C THR A 123 19.95 -8.50 3.64
N LYS A 124 19.66 -9.66 4.22
CA LYS A 124 20.00 -10.97 3.61
C LYS A 124 18.81 -11.61 2.90
N GLY A 125 17.62 -11.37 3.43
CA GLY A 125 16.36 -11.87 2.91
C GLY A 125 15.21 -11.23 3.65
N VAL A 126 14.08 -11.13 2.97
CA VAL A 126 12.89 -10.47 3.48
C VAL A 126 11.81 -11.52 3.69
N TRP A 127 11.21 -11.53 4.87
CA TRP A 127 9.99 -12.30 5.10
C TRP A 127 8.77 -11.47 4.75
N PHE A 128 7.90 -12.03 3.93
CA PHE A 128 6.59 -11.48 3.63
C PHE A 128 5.54 -12.26 4.39
N TYR A 129 4.60 -11.54 4.98
CA TYR A 129 3.41 -12.13 5.59
C TYR A 129 2.17 -11.40 5.11
N ARG A 130 1.26 -12.10 4.46
CA ARG A 130 -0.01 -11.58 4.02
C ARG A 130 -1.06 -11.76 5.10
N LEU A 131 -1.45 -10.66 5.73
CA LEU A 131 -2.53 -10.69 6.72
C LEU A 131 -3.87 -10.86 5.99
N GLU A 132 -4.52 -12.00 6.20
CA GLU A 132 -5.81 -12.28 5.59
C GLU A 132 -6.97 -11.56 6.31
N MET A 133 -8.08 -11.43 5.59
CA MET A 133 -9.30 -10.91 6.19
C MET A 133 -9.83 -11.89 7.25
N PRO A 134 -10.23 -11.41 8.45
CA PRO A 134 -10.83 -12.27 9.45
C PRO A 134 -12.09 -12.97 8.93
N ALA A 135 -12.38 -14.16 9.45
CA ALA A 135 -13.57 -14.91 9.06
C ALA A 135 -14.85 -14.06 9.20
N GLY A 136 -15.64 -13.97 8.13
CA GLY A 136 -16.88 -13.18 8.08
C GLY A 136 -16.70 -11.69 7.77
N TYR A 137 -15.47 -11.23 7.49
CA TYR A 137 -15.18 -9.87 7.02
C TYR A 137 -15.02 -9.86 5.50
N LYS A 138 -15.75 -8.98 4.82
CA LYS A 138 -15.52 -8.66 3.40
C LYS A 138 -14.62 -7.43 3.22
N HIS A 139 -14.70 -6.50 4.17
CA HIS A 139 -13.88 -5.28 4.27
C HIS A 139 -13.93 -4.78 5.72
N PHE A 140 -12.98 -3.92 6.10
CA PHE A 140 -13.06 -3.16 7.35
C PHE A 140 -13.92 -1.91 7.18
N SER A 141 -14.65 -1.54 8.22
CA SER A 141 -15.52 -0.35 8.20
C SER A 141 -15.60 0.27 9.59
N LYS A 142 -16.27 1.43 9.71
CA LYS A 142 -16.48 2.09 11.00
C LYS A 142 -17.21 1.19 12.01
N THR A 143 -18.11 0.33 11.55
CA THR A 143 -18.86 -0.61 12.41
C THR A 143 -18.15 -1.94 12.60
N ARG A 144 -17.16 -2.24 11.77
CA ARG A 144 -16.31 -3.45 11.84
C ARG A 144 -14.85 -3.06 11.65
N PRO A 145 -14.24 -2.39 12.65
CA PRO A 145 -12.86 -1.94 12.54
C PRO A 145 -11.89 -3.13 12.60
N MET A 146 -10.66 -2.88 12.19
CA MET A 146 -9.55 -3.77 12.48
C MET A 146 -9.30 -3.78 13.99
N LEU A 147 -9.15 -4.97 14.57
CA LEU A 147 -8.92 -5.19 15.99
C LEU A 147 -7.51 -5.74 16.21
N ASP A 148 -6.99 -5.52 17.41
CA ASP A 148 -5.65 -6.00 17.80
C ASP A 148 -5.49 -7.51 17.57
N LYS A 149 -6.51 -8.30 17.96
CA LYS A 149 -6.53 -9.76 17.78
C LYS A 149 -6.40 -10.23 16.32
N HIS A 150 -6.68 -9.37 15.33
CA HIS A 150 -6.48 -9.75 13.94
C HIS A 150 -4.99 -9.95 13.62
N PHE A 151 -4.08 -9.41 14.43
CA PHE A 151 -2.63 -9.61 14.29
C PHE A 151 -2.11 -10.85 15.01
N ASP A 152 -2.93 -11.58 15.76
CA ASP A 152 -2.49 -12.78 16.50
C ASP A 152 -1.81 -13.83 15.59
N PRO A 153 -2.32 -14.14 14.38
CA PRO A 153 -1.63 -15.05 13.46
C PRO A 153 -0.22 -14.57 13.09
N VAL A 154 -0.02 -13.26 12.91
CA VAL A 154 1.29 -12.68 12.60
C VAL A 154 2.23 -12.81 13.81
N ARG A 155 1.72 -12.58 15.02
CA ARG A 155 2.50 -12.67 16.27
C ARG A 155 2.95 -14.09 16.55
N GLU A 156 2.07 -15.07 16.34
CA GLU A 156 2.37 -16.48 16.48
C GLU A 156 3.44 -16.92 15.46
N TRP A 157 3.33 -16.44 14.21
CA TRP A 157 4.32 -16.71 13.16
C TRP A 157 5.65 -15.99 13.37
N TRP A 158 5.67 -14.82 14.01
CA TRP A 158 6.82 -13.90 14.05
C TRP A 158 8.14 -14.52 14.49
N ASN A 159 8.08 -15.39 15.51
CA ASN A 159 9.25 -16.06 16.12
C ASN A 159 9.50 -17.47 15.57
N ASN A 160 8.59 -18.01 14.74
CA ASN A 160 8.70 -19.33 14.15
C ASN A 160 8.28 -19.27 12.68
N ARG A 161 9.05 -18.52 11.89
CA ARG A 161 8.70 -18.19 10.52
C ARG A 161 8.79 -19.42 9.63
N ILE A 162 7.66 -19.76 9.03
CA ILE A 162 7.51 -20.86 8.08
C ILE A 162 6.85 -20.33 6.81
N GLU A 163 7.25 -20.89 5.67
CA GLU A 163 6.57 -20.62 4.40
C GLU A 163 5.19 -21.28 4.38
N SER A 164 4.23 -20.61 3.76
CA SER A 164 2.85 -21.06 3.62
C SER A 164 2.17 -20.28 2.50
N GLU A 165 0.87 -20.50 2.28
CA GLU A 165 0.10 -19.72 1.30
C GLU A 165 0.11 -18.21 1.61
N VAL A 166 0.26 -17.83 2.88
CA VAL A 166 0.24 -16.44 3.37
C VAL A 166 1.61 -15.94 3.80
N SER A 167 2.68 -16.74 3.69
CA SER A 167 4.02 -16.31 4.07
C SER A 167 5.09 -16.85 3.15
N GLN A 168 6.01 -15.97 2.76
CA GLN A 168 7.06 -16.27 1.80
C GLN A 168 8.38 -15.66 2.29
N HIS A 169 9.49 -16.39 2.21
CA HIS A 169 10.82 -15.83 2.39
C HIS A 169 11.47 -15.61 1.02
N VAL A 170 12.10 -14.46 0.82
CA VAL A 170 12.78 -14.14 -0.44
C VAL A 170 14.18 -13.64 -0.15
N PRO A 171 15.23 -14.34 -0.61
CA PRO A 171 16.61 -13.87 -0.54
C PRO A 171 16.80 -12.51 -1.22
N VAL A 172 17.72 -11.70 -0.69
CA VAL A 172 17.98 -10.36 -1.24
C VAL A 172 18.51 -10.41 -2.67
N GLU A 173 19.26 -11.45 -3.03
CA GLU A 173 19.74 -11.66 -4.40
C GLU A 173 18.59 -11.78 -5.42
N ASP A 174 17.51 -12.48 -5.07
CA ASP A 174 16.34 -12.64 -5.95
C ASP A 174 15.57 -11.32 -6.12
N ILE A 175 15.49 -10.53 -5.04
CA ILE A 175 14.90 -9.19 -5.08
C ILE A 175 15.75 -8.26 -5.96
N ALA A 176 17.07 -8.33 -5.83
CA ALA A 176 18.01 -7.52 -6.62
C ALA A 176 18.05 -7.94 -8.10
N ALA A 177 17.85 -9.23 -8.40
CA ALA A 177 17.86 -9.76 -9.76
C ALA A 177 16.76 -9.17 -10.65
N SER A 178 15.67 -8.65 -10.06
CA SER A 178 14.62 -7.95 -10.80
C SER A 178 15.07 -6.59 -11.36
N GLY A 179 16.22 -6.06 -10.92
CA GLY A 179 16.74 -4.72 -11.29
C GLY A 179 16.05 -3.56 -10.56
N ASP A 180 14.74 -3.64 -10.38
CA ASP A 180 13.92 -2.62 -9.71
C ASP A 180 13.75 -2.81 -8.19
N TYR A 181 14.36 -3.85 -7.61
CA TYR A 181 14.21 -4.22 -6.21
C TYR A 181 12.73 -4.33 -5.83
N ASN A 182 11.94 -5.11 -6.59
CA ASN A 182 10.51 -5.20 -6.36
C ASN A 182 10.21 -5.90 -5.03
N LEU A 183 9.45 -5.25 -4.16
CA LEU A 183 9.02 -5.78 -2.85
C LEU A 183 7.52 -6.13 -2.84
N ASP A 184 6.84 -6.08 -3.98
CA ASP A 184 5.44 -6.46 -4.12
C ASP A 184 5.28 -7.99 -4.25
N LEU A 185 5.67 -8.70 -3.18
CA LEU A 185 5.68 -10.16 -3.11
C LEU A 185 4.67 -10.65 -2.05
N CYS A 186 4.29 -11.92 -2.13
CA CYS A 186 3.23 -12.50 -1.30
C CYS A 186 1.90 -11.72 -1.36
N GLY A 187 1.54 -11.23 -2.56
CA GLY A 187 0.33 -10.43 -2.78
C GLY A 187 -0.97 -11.18 -2.52
N PHE A 188 -2.09 -10.44 -2.52
CA PHE A 188 -3.43 -11.04 -2.41
C PHE A 188 -3.80 -11.77 -3.70
N PRO A 189 -4.52 -12.91 -3.61
CA PRO A 189 -5.07 -13.56 -4.80
C PRO A 189 -5.93 -12.57 -5.57
N HIS A 190 -5.65 -12.41 -6.86
CA HIS A 190 -6.52 -11.62 -7.72
C HIS A 190 -7.69 -12.52 -8.13
N GLU A 191 -8.92 -12.04 -7.96
CA GLU A 191 -10.05 -12.62 -8.67
C GLU A 191 -9.75 -12.42 -10.16
N THR A 192 -9.48 -13.51 -10.87
CA THR A 192 -9.34 -13.47 -12.32
C THR A 192 -10.69 -13.12 -12.89
N VAL A 193 -10.88 -11.85 -13.21
CA VAL A 193 -12.02 -11.44 -14.04
C VAL A 193 -11.79 -12.13 -15.38
N GLU A 194 -12.68 -13.05 -15.72
CA GLU A 194 -12.68 -13.69 -17.03
C GLU A 194 -12.86 -12.60 -18.08
N ILE A 195 -11.77 -12.24 -18.76
CA ILE A 195 -11.82 -11.25 -19.83
C ILE A 195 -12.44 -11.96 -21.03
N LEU A 196 -13.72 -11.71 -21.26
CA LEU A 196 -14.40 -12.23 -22.44
C LEU A 196 -13.66 -11.79 -23.72
N PRO A 197 -13.62 -12.63 -24.76
CA PRO A 197 -13.17 -12.21 -26.08
C PRO A 197 -13.91 -10.94 -26.53
N PRO A 198 -13.26 -10.04 -27.31
CA PRO A 198 -13.86 -8.76 -27.70
C PRO A 198 -15.28 -8.87 -28.26
N ASP A 199 -15.55 -9.89 -29.09
CA ASP A 199 -16.87 -10.10 -29.69
C ASP A 199 -17.94 -10.47 -28.66
N GLU A 200 -17.62 -11.32 -27.70
CA GLU A 200 -18.53 -11.71 -26.61
C GLU A 200 -18.77 -10.55 -25.65
N PHE A 201 -17.72 -9.78 -25.33
CA PHE A 201 -17.84 -8.57 -24.54
C PHE A 201 -18.75 -7.53 -25.21
N ILE A 202 -18.57 -7.28 -26.51
CA ILE A 202 -19.40 -6.34 -27.28
C ILE A 202 -20.85 -6.82 -27.29
N ALA A 203 -21.10 -8.12 -27.53
CA ALA A 203 -22.43 -8.69 -27.53
C ALA A 203 -23.12 -8.54 -26.15
N GLN A 204 -22.41 -8.84 -25.07
CA GLN A 204 -22.92 -8.66 -23.71
C GLN A 204 -23.21 -7.19 -23.41
N TYR A 205 -22.28 -6.28 -23.75
CA TYR A 205 -22.46 -4.84 -23.57
C TYR A 205 -23.69 -4.31 -24.31
N LEU A 206 -23.92 -4.73 -25.56
CA LEU A 206 -25.10 -4.33 -26.32
C LEU A 206 -26.39 -4.87 -25.71
N ASN A 207 -26.39 -6.09 -25.19
CA ASN A 207 -27.53 -6.68 -24.48
C ASN A 207 -27.84 -5.93 -23.18
N GLU A 208 -26.83 -5.66 -22.35
CA GLU A 208 -26.99 -4.88 -21.11
C GLU A 208 -27.50 -3.48 -21.41
N LYS A 209 -26.96 -2.82 -22.45
CA LYS A 209 -27.44 -1.52 -22.92
C LYS A 209 -28.92 -1.57 -23.31
N ALA A 210 -29.34 -2.58 -24.07
CA ALA A 210 -30.74 -2.74 -24.48
C ALA A 210 -31.67 -2.95 -23.28
N ALA A 211 -31.26 -3.78 -22.31
CA ALA A 211 -32.02 -4.02 -21.10
C ALA A 211 -32.16 -2.76 -20.23
N ILE A 212 -31.08 -1.97 -20.10
CA ILE A 212 -31.10 -0.69 -19.39
C ILE A 212 -32.01 0.32 -20.12
N SER A 213 -31.91 0.42 -21.45
CA SER A 213 -32.76 1.30 -22.25
C SER A 213 -34.24 0.96 -22.09
N ALA A 214 -34.62 -0.32 -22.18
CA ALA A 214 -36.00 -0.76 -21.97
C ALA A 214 -36.51 -0.42 -20.56
N ARG A 215 -35.64 -0.54 -19.54
CA ARG A 215 -35.98 -0.18 -18.17
C ARG A 215 -36.18 1.33 -18.01
N ILE A 216 -35.36 2.16 -18.67
CA ILE A 216 -35.52 3.61 -18.69
C ILE A 216 -36.85 3.98 -19.35
N GLU A 217 -37.17 3.42 -20.51
CA GLU A 217 -38.43 3.66 -21.22
C GLU A 217 -39.64 3.32 -20.35
N ASN A 218 -39.63 2.15 -19.71
CA ASN A 218 -40.72 1.77 -18.80
C ASN A 218 -40.87 2.73 -17.61
N ILE A 219 -39.77 3.22 -17.04
CA ILE A 219 -39.83 4.22 -15.96
C ILE A 219 -40.41 5.54 -16.49
N LEU A 220 -40.00 5.98 -17.67
CA LEU A 220 -40.50 7.20 -18.29
C LEU A 220 -42.00 7.10 -18.57
N GLU A 221 -42.49 6.00 -19.13
CA GLU A 221 -43.92 5.76 -19.35
C GLU A 221 -44.73 5.86 -18.05
N ARG A 222 -44.22 5.25 -16.98
CA ARG A 222 -44.87 5.31 -15.66
C ARG A 222 -44.93 6.72 -15.09
N ILE A 223 -43.88 7.53 -15.30
CA ILE A 223 -43.85 8.93 -14.87
C ILE A 223 -44.85 9.75 -15.68
N THR A 224 -44.86 9.61 -17.01
CA THR A 224 -45.79 10.34 -17.90
C THR A 224 -47.24 10.02 -17.57
N ALA A 225 -47.58 8.73 -17.40
CA ALA A 225 -48.94 8.31 -17.03
C ALA A 225 -49.37 8.86 -15.65
N ALA A 226 -48.46 8.94 -14.69
CA ALA A 226 -48.74 9.53 -13.38
C ALA A 226 -48.94 11.05 -13.46
N MET A 227 -48.21 11.75 -14.34
CA MET A 227 -48.38 13.18 -14.57
C MET A 227 -49.71 13.50 -15.26
N GLU A 228 -50.14 12.70 -16.24
CA GLU A 228 -51.43 12.84 -16.91
C GLU A 228 -52.60 12.66 -15.93
N GLN A 229 -52.52 11.66 -15.05
CA GLN A 229 -53.54 11.43 -14.00
C GLN A 229 -53.60 12.56 -12.95
N GLN A 230 -52.52 13.29 -12.72
CA GLN A 230 -52.53 14.47 -11.84
C GLN A 230 -53.01 15.75 -12.55
N GLY A 231 -52.83 15.86 -13.87
CA GLY A 231 -53.33 16.97 -14.67
C GLY A 231 -54.86 16.97 -14.85
N ASP A 232 -55.48 15.78 -14.91
CA ASP A 232 -56.95 15.62 -15.00
C ASP A 232 -57.68 15.77 -13.65
N ALA A 233 -56.95 15.93 -12.55
CA ALA A 233 -57.49 16.06 -11.19
C ALA A 233 -57.51 17.51 -10.64
N LEU A 234 -57.22 18.50 -11.49
CA LEU A 234 -57.25 19.95 -11.21
C LEU A 234 -58.29 20.65 -12.11
#